data_AF-A0A4Q5UD68-F1
#
_entry.id   AF-A0A4Q5UD68-F1
#
_cell.length_a   1.000
_cell.length_b   1.000
_cell.length_c   1.000
_cell.angle_alpha   90.00
_cell.angle_beta   90.00
_cell.angle_gamma   90.00
#
_symmetry.space_group_name_H-M   'P 1'
#
loop_
_entity.id
_entity.type
_entity.pdbx_description
1 polymer ?
#
loop_
_entity_poly.entity_id
_entity_poly.type
_entity_poly.pdbx_seq_one_letter_code
_entity_poly.pdbx_strand_id
1 'polypeptide(L)'
;MKNPIRAFCLLLLLAGTFQVHAQVPVLNSHPSSSAVLFLDFDGHTVNGTAWNYNGPIVCGGSGLDQNQAKEVFHRVSEDFAPFDLNVTTDSTVFLHAPADKRMRVIITISSSWYGVAGGVAFVGSFNWGDDTPCFIFSALHQYRVKDISEATSHEAGHTLGLFHQSNYDAACNKLSDYHWGTGTGEIGWAPIMGAGYSKNFTVWHNGANSWGCDSYQSDLEIITSGANGFGYRTDDHSNSFVTPTIPVFTANQFSVAGVIEKNTDKDLFRFIMPGTGLFQLDAIPNNVGSGNLGSDLDMQVSLYSETQTLLSVYNPGTLLSSLVDTFLNAGTYYLRIEGRGNAYASNYASLGSYSLLGKITNASSPLPLHRLELTGSQNGDKRQFSWIIDADEEVMEQVLEVAVDGKNFIPLTGTTNETRNYIYRATDAGKSQYRLNVTFSNGRRSYSNVVTINFSDAGPHPKLAGNLVRSSSIYVSSPAKFNYTVIDFNGRVMKQGQLANGINEVNASGLSAGMYVIRFDGNDQQWTEKFVRQ
;
A
#
# COMPACT_ATOMS: atom_id res chain seq x y z
N MET A 1 -32.28 74.36 -54.06
CA MET A 1 -30.83 74.07 -53.98
C MET A 1 -30.63 73.13 -52.79
N LYS A 2 -30.41 71.83 -53.02
CA LYS A 2 -29.11 71.11 -52.98
C LYS A 2 -28.49 70.92 -51.57
N ASN A 3 -28.58 69.68 -51.09
CA ASN A 3 -27.53 68.82 -50.50
C ASN A 3 -26.94 69.04 -49.07
N PRO A 4 -26.44 67.94 -48.43
CA PRO A 4 -26.58 67.59 -47.00
C PRO A 4 -25.22 67.26 -46.34
N ILE A 5 -25.20 66.57 -45.17
CA ILE A 5 -24.17 65.64 -44.58
C ILE A 5 -23.98 65.88 -43.06
N ARG A 6 -24.58 65.00 -42.22
CA ARG A 6 -23.97 63.96 -41.33
C ARG A 6 -23.34 64.51 -40.03
N ALA A 7 -23.89 64.22 -38.84
CA ALA A 7 -23.77 62.99 -38.02
C ALA A 7 -22.46 62.92 -37.22
N PHE A 8 -22.55 62.43 -35.96
CA PHE A 8 -21.56 62.36 -34.85
C PHE A 8 -21.40 63.68 -34.07
N CYS A 9 -21.58 63.78 -32.74
CA CYS A 9 -21.31 62.83 -31.66
C CYS A 9 -22.39 62.89 -30.55
N LEU A 10 -23.18 61.82 -30.44
CA LEU A 10 -23.75 61.36 -29.17
C LEU A 10 -22.90 60.14 -28.76
N LEU A 11 -22.69 59.93 -27.46
CA LEU A 11 -21.86 58.89 -26.81
C LEU A 11 -20.35 59.17 -26.71
N LEU A 12 -19.94 59.57 -25.51
CA LEU A 12 -18.71 59.09 -24.85
C LEU A 12 -18.92 59.11 -23.33
N LEU A 13 -19.99 58.44 -22.87
CA LEU A 13 -20.00 57.81 -21.56
C LEU A 13 -19.07 56.60 -21.70
N LEU A 14 -17.80 56.77 -21.32
CA LEU A 14 -16.94 55.63 -20.96
C LEU A 14 -17.54 55.00 -19.70
N ALA A 15 -18.59 54.20 -19.89
CA ALA A 15 -18.85 53.07 -19.01
C ALA A 15 -17.71 52.09 -19.28
N GLY A 16 -16.58 52.29 -18.58
CA GLY A 16 -15.64 51.21 -18.38
C GLY A 16 -16.41 50.10 -17.68
N THR A 17 -16.81 49.09 -18.44
CA THR A 17 -17.30 47.84 -17.87
C THR A 17 -16.14 47.28 -17.07
N PHE A 18 -16.12 47.54 -15.75
CA PHE A 18 -15.38 46.69 -14.84
C PHE A 18 -16.00 45.30 -15.00
N GLN A 19 -15.36 44.45 -15.80
CA GLN A 19 -15.61 43.03 -15.76
C GLN A 19 -15.17 42.59 -14.36
N VAL A 20 -16.12 42.47 -13.45
CA VAL A 20 -15.91 41.74 -12.21
C VAL A 20 -15.77 40.29 -12.63
N HIS A 21 -14.53 39.84 -12.81
CA HIS A 21 -14.28 38.43 -13.02
C HIS A 21 -14.51 37.74 -11.69
N ALA A 22 -15.52 36.86 -11.64
CA ALA A 22 -15.63 35.93 -10.54
C ALA A 22 -14.40 35.01 -10.56
N GLN A 23 -13.87 34.68 -9.39
CA GLN A 23 -12.82 33.69 -9.28
C GLN A 23 -13.27 32.35 -9.89
N VAL A 24 -12.44 31.77 -10.76
CA VAL A 24 -12.68 30.48 -11.42
C VAL A 24 -11.52 29.53 -11.09
N PRO A 25 -11.80 28.30 -10.66
CA PRO A 25 -13.14 27.68 -10.52
C PRO A 25 -13.89 28.12 -9.26
N VAL A 26 -15.21 27.98 -9.30
CA VAL A 26 -16.11 28.13 -8.16
C VAL A 26 -16.31 26.74 -7.52
N LEU A 27 -15.86 26.59 -6.28
CA LEU A 27 -15.77 25.32 -5.54
C LEU A 27 -16.25 25.52 -4.11
N ASN A 28 -16.82 24.48 -3.51
CA ASN A 28 -17.27 24.45 -2.11
C ASN A 28 -17.03 23.04 -1.54
N SER A 29 -16.44 22.94 -0.35
CA SER A 29 -16.16 21.65 0.28
C SER A 29 -17.32 21.15 1.15
N HIS A 30 -18.08 22.06 1.75
CA HIS A 30 -19.24 21.73 2.59
C HIS A 30 -20.31 22.83 2.55
N PRO A 31 -21.08 22.95 1.44
CA PRO A 31 -21.98 24.08 1.22
C PRO A 31 -23.07 24.32 2.28
N SER A 32 -23.37 23.32 3.11
CA SER A 32 -24.36 23.43 4.19
C SER A 32 -23.84 24.12 5.44
N SER A 33 -22.52 24.29 5.59
CA SER A 33 -21.96 24.95 6.76
C SER A 33 -22.27 26.45 6.78
N SER A 34 -22.51 26.96 7.98
CA SER A 34 -22.60 28.40 8.22
C SER A 34 -21.23 29.08 8.31
N ALA A 35 -20.18 28.34 8.66
CA ALA A 35 -18.82 28.87 8.79
C ALA A 35 -18.10 28.74 7.45
N VAL A 36 -17.38 29.79 7.04
CA VAL A 36 -16.77 29.85 5.70
C VAL A 36 -15.31 30.29 5.74
N LEU A 37 -14.44 29.51 5.10
CA LEU A 37 -13.09 29.92 4.74
C LEU A 37 -13.04 30.17 3.23
N PHE A 38 -12.86 31.42 2.83
CA PHE A 38 -12.79 31.81 1.42
C PHE A 38 -11.35 31.94 0.96
N LEU A 39 -10.96 31.11 0.00
CA LEU A 39 -9.64 31.17 -0.63
C LEU A 39 -9.69 32.15 -1.80
N ASP A 40 -9.04 33.30 -1.66
CA ASP A 40 -9.01 34.40 -2.63
C ASP A 40 -7.70 34.33 -3.43
N PHE A 41 -7.80 33.92 -4.70
CA PHE A 41 -6.68 33.77 -5.64
C PHE A 41 -6.59 34.90 -6.67
N ASP A 42 -7.63 35.74 -6.82
CA ASP A 42 -7.70 36.78 -7.85
C ASP A 42 -7.23 38.15 -7.36
N GLY A 43 -7.13 38.34 -6.05
CA GLY A 43 -6.54 39.50 -5.41
C GLY A 43 -7.59 40.41 -4.79
N HIS A 44 -7.15 41.23 -3.83
CA HIS A 44 -8.05 42.01 -3.01
C HIS A 44 -7.42 43.34 -2.59
N THR A 45 -8.25 44.37 -2.38
CA THR A 45 -7.80 45.60 -1.73
C THR A 45 -8.26 45.58 -0.28
N VAL A 46 -7.33 45.36 0.65
CA VAL A 46 -7.61 45.33 2.08
C VAL A 46 -7.56 46.75 2.62
N ASN A 47 -8.67 47.21 3.20
CA ASN A 47 -8.80 48.53 3.79
C ASN A 47 -9.73 48.48 5.02
N GLY A 48 -9.48 49.36 6.00
CA GLY A 48 -10.30 49.44 7.21
C GLY A 48 -10.10 48.30 8.22
N THR A 49 -9.01 47.53 8.11
CA THR A 49 -8.68 46.39 8.99
C THR A 49 -7.47 46.70 9.86
N ALA A 50 -7.18 45.82 10.82
CA ALA A 50 -5.98 45.92 11.67
C ALA A 50 -4.65 45.94 10.88
N TRP A 51 -4.63 45.45 9.64
CA TRP A 51 -3.44 45.49 8.77
C TRP A 51 -3.12 46.89 8.21
N ASN A 52 -4.06 47.82 8.23
CA ASN A 52 -3.94 49.09 7.52
C ASN A 52 -3.23 50.20 8.30
N TYR A 53 -2.18 49.87 9.07
CA TYR A 53 -1.40 50.86 9.85
C TYR A 53 -0.62 51.85 8.98
N ASN A 54 -0.29 51.46 7.74
CA ASN A 54 0.39 52.30 6.73
C ASN A 54 -0.49 52.55 5.48
N GLY A 55 -1.81 52.49 5.63
CA GLY A 55 -2.78 52.69 4.56
C GLY A 55 -3.31 51.40 3.91
N PRO A 56 -4.08 51.50 2.82
CA PRO A 56 -4.65 50.35 2.11
C PRO A 56 -3.57 49.43 1.52
N ILE A 57 -3.84 48.12 1.54
CA ILE A 57 -2.97 47.10 0.94
C ILE A 57 -3.64 46.60 -0.34
N VAL A 58 -2.93 46.71 -1.47
CA VAL A 58 -3.41 46.21 -2.77
C VAL A 58 -2.71 44.88 -3.09
N CYS A 59 -3.45 43.79 -3.00
CA CYS A 59 -2.98 42.45 -3.31
C CYS A 59 -3.26 42.13 -4.78
N GLY A 60 -2.22 41.74 -5.52
CA GLY A 60 -2.40 41.10 -6.82
C GLY A 60 -2.88 39.66 -6.65
N GLY A 61 -3.40 39.07 -7.72
CA GLY A 61 -3.75 37.65 -7.71
C GLY A 61 -2.56 36.73 -7.41
N SER A 62 -2.86 35.49 -7.07
CA SER A 62 -1.89 34.47 -6.62
C SER A 62 -0.80 34.13 -7.62
N GLY A 63 -1.02 34.38 -8.92
CA GLY A 63 -0.14 33.93 -10.00
C GLY A 63 -0.25 32.43 -10.31
N LEU A 64 -1.18 31.71 -9.65
CA LEU A 64 -1.47 30.31 -9.93
C LEU A 64 -2.45 30.16 -11.11
N ASP A 65 -2.31 29.08 -11.88
CA ASP A 65 -3.33 28.69 -12.84
C ASP A 65 -4.54 28.00 -12.18
N GLN A 66 -5.59 27.73 -12.96
CA GLN A 66 -6.82 27.12 -12.44
C GLN A 66 -6.63 25.71 -11.88
N ASN A 67 -5.71 24.91 -12.41
CA ASN A 67 -5.46 23.56 -11.91
C ASN A 67 -4.67 23.62 -10.59
N GLN A 68 -3.71 24.53 -10.50
CA GLN A 68 -2.98 24.79 -9.26
C GLN A 68 -3.91 25.30 -8.17
N ALA A 69 -4.81 26.25 -8.48
CA ALA A 69 -5.81 26.74 -7.54
C ALA A 69 -6.78 25.63 -7.07
N LYS A 70 -7.18 24.72 -7.97
CA LYS A 70 -7.97 23.51 -7.60
C LYS A 70 -7.23 22.63 -6.62
N GLU A 71 -5.95 22.35 -6.87
CA GLU A 71 -5.16 21.50 -5.99
C GLU A 71 -4.98 22.15 -4.61
N VAL A 72 -4.70 23.45 -4.53
CA VAL A 72 -4.68 24.18 -3.25
C VAL A 72 -6.02 24.04 -2.54
N PHE A 73 -7.13 24.27 -3.25
CA PHE A 73 -8.47 24.10 -2.71
C PHE A 73 -8.68 22.68 -2.15
N HIS A 74 -8.31 21.63 -2.88
CA HIS A 74 -8.54 20.25 -2.44
C HIS A 74 -7.71 19.85 -1.23
N ARG A 75 -6.44 20.31 -1.15
CA ARG A 75 -5.57 20.06 0.02
C ARG A 75 -6.12 20.76 1.27
N VAL A 76 -6.40 22.06 1.16
CA VAL A 76 -6.95 22.85 2.27
C VAL A 76 -8.34 22.33 2.68
N SER A 77 -9.15 21.91 1.71
CA SER A 77 -10.46 21.32 2.01
C SER A 77 -10.35 20.01 2.78
N GLU A 78 -9.28 19.23 2.57
CA GLU A 78 -9.02 18.00 3.30
C GLU A 78 -8.57 18.30 4.74
N ASP A 79 -7.67 19.27 4.94
CA ASP A 79 -7.24 19.71 6.29
C ASP A 79 -8.44 20.12 7.16
N PHE A 80 -9.47 20.72 6.53
CA PHE A 80 -10.70 21.16 7.20
C PHE A 80 -11.89 20.20 7.06
N ALA A 81 -11.71 19.03 6.43
CA ALA A 81 -12.77 18.04 6.23
C ALA A 81 -13.47 17.57 7.53
N PRO A 82 -12.79 17.48 8.69
CA PRO A 82 -13.44 17.10 9.95
C PRO A 82 -14.43 18.12 10.51
N PHE A 83 -14.39 19.38 10.07
CA PHE A 83 -15.13 20.47 10.72
C PHE A 83 -16.36 20.90 9.94
N ASP A 84 -17.39 21.35 10.65
CA ASP A 84 -18.56 22.02 10.07
C ASP A 84 -18.15 23.42 9.59
N LEU A 85 -17.30 23.44 8.56
CA LEU A 85 -16.74 24.61 7.91
C LEU A 85 -16.68 24.36 6.40
N ASN A 86 -17.12 25.34 5.62
CA ASN A 86 -17.05 25.33 4.17
C ASN A 86 -15.77 26.05 3.71
N VAL A 87 -14.85 25.33 3.10
CA VAL A 87 -13.79 25.93 2.29
C VAL A 87 -14.38 26.24 0.92
N THR A 88 -14.23 27.47 0.44
CA THR A 88 -14.83 27.93 -0.81
C THR A 88 -13.91 28.83 -1.62
N THR A 89 -14.12 28.83 -2.93
CA THR A 89 -13.57 29.82 -3.86
C THR A 89 -14.66 30.78 -4.39
N ASP A 90 -15.86 30.72 -3.82
CA ASP A 90 -16.98 31.58 -4.17
C ASP A 90 -17.11 32.77 -3.19
N SER A 91 -16.80 33.97 -3.68
CA SER A 91 -16.95 35.19 -2.87
C SER A 91 -18.41 35.49 -2.52
N THR A 92 -19.38 34.98 -3.29
CA THR A 92 -20.81 35.10 -2.98
C THR A 92 -21.17 34.29 -1.73
N VAL A 93 -20.60 33.09 -1.59
CA VAL A 93 -20.79 32.24 -0.40
C VAL A 93 -20.16 32.91 0.82
N PHE A 94 -18.95 33.47 0.68
CA PHE A 94 -18.30 34.26 1.73
C PHE A 94 -19.17 35.45 2.18
N LEU A 95 -19.68 36.25 1.23
CA LEU A 95 -20.46 37.45 1.55
C LEU A 95 -21.81 37.14 2.20
N HIS A 96 -22.39 35.96 1.95
CA HIS A 96 -23.61 35.50 2.60
C HIS A 96 -23.40 34.87 3.98
N ALA A 97 -22.18 34.40 4.29
CA ALA A 97 -21.87 33.86 5.60
C ALA A 97 -21.94 34.95 6.69
N PRO A 98 -22.28 34.60 7.94
CA PRO A 98 -22.22 35.52 9.07
C PRO A 98 -20.82 36.14 9.20
N ALA A 99 -20.76 37.45 9.48
CA ALA A 99 -19.49 38.18 9.53
C ALA A 99 -18.53 37.62 10.60
N ASP A 100 -19.07 37.13 11.70
CA ASP A 100 -18.35 36.49 12.82
C ASP A 100 -18.07 35.00 12.61
N LYS A 101 -18.38 34.45 11.43
CA LYS A 101 -18.10 33.05 11.05
C LYS A 101 -17.51 32.93 9.66
N ARG A 102 -16.74 33.94 9.23
CA ARG A 102 -16.11 33.92 7.91
C ARG A 102 -14.70 34.47 7.96
N MET A 103 -13.82 33.88 7.16
CA MET A 103 -12.46 34.34 6.99
C MET A 103 -12.10 34.37 5.52
N ARG A 104 -11.53 35.49 5.07
CA ARG A 104 -10.91 35.60 3.75
C ARG A 104 -9.42 35.28 3.89
N VAL A 105 -8.96 34.31 3.13
CA VAL A 105 -7.56 33.94 2.99
C VAL A 105 -7.07 34.46 1.65
N ILE A 106 -6.21 35.47 1.65
CA ILE A 106 -5.71 36.09 0.42
C ILE A 106 -4.41 35.42 -0.01
N ILE A 107 -4.46 34.64 -1.09
CA ILE A 107 -3.28 34.04 -1.73
C ILE A 107 -2.76 35.02 -2.79
N THR A 108 -1.63 35.66 -2.53
CA THR A 108 -1.16 36.80 -3.33
C THR A 108 0.34 36.79 -3.59
N ILE A 109 0.74 37.34 -4.73
CA ILE A 109 2.15 37.67 -5.02
C ILE A 109 2.66 38.87 -4.21
N SER A 110 1.78 39.66 -3.61
CA SER A 110 2.10 40.94 -2.96
C SER A 110 2.53 40.76 -1.50
N SER A 111 3.85 40.74 -1.23
CA SER A 111 4.42 40.60 0.12
C SER A 111 5.20 41.82 0.63
N SER A 112 5.50 42.80 -0.24
CA SER A 112 6.42 43.92 0.08
C SER A 112 5.97 44.79 1.24
N TRP A 113 4.67 44.84 1.54
CA TRP A 113 4.11 45.59 2.66
C TRP A 113 4.37 44.92 4.02
N TYR A 114 4.62 43.60 4.04
CA TYR A 114 4.85 42.82 5.26
C TYR A 114 6.33 42.47 5.45
N GLY A 115 6.96 41.85 4.45
CA GLY A 115 8.35 41.38 4.52
C GLY A 115 8.54 39.96 4.00
N VAL A 116 9.46 39.21 4.61
CA VAL A 116 9.83 37.84 4.20
C VAL A 116 9.19 36.83 5.15
N ALA A 117 8.02 36.32 4.76
CA ALA A 117 7.30 35.24 5.44
C ALA A 117 6.57 34.36 4.42
N GLY A 118 6.15 33.15 4.81
CA GLY A 118 5.28 32.31 3.97
C GLY A 118 3.85 32.84 3.91
N GLY A 119 3.36 33.30 5.06
CA GLY A 119 2.09 33.99 5.22
C GLY A 119 2.07 34.83 6.50
N VAL A 120 0.90 35.40 6.79
CA VAL A 120 0.64 36.06 8.07
C VAL A 120 -0.87 36.11 8.38
N ALA A 121 -1.20 35.90 9.65
CA ALA A 121 -2.52 36.04 10.22
C ALA A 121 -2.48 36.71 11.60
N PHE A 122 -3.60 37.32 12.01
CA PHE A 122 -3.83 37.65 13.41
C PHE A 122 -4.42 36.45 14.13
N VAL A 123 -3.90 36.13 15.31
CA VAL A 123 -4.39 34.99 16.08
C VAL A 123 -5.81 35.29 16.59
N GLY A 124 -6.75 34.39 16.31
CA GLY A 124 -8.14 34.50 16.74
C GLY A 124 -8.99 35.49 15.94
N SER A 125 -8.57 35.93 14.75
CA SER A 125 -9.30 36.89 13.94
C SER A 125 -10.54 36.35 13.21
N PHE A 126 -10.76 35.03 13.22
CA PHE A 126 -11.87 34.38 12.52
C PHE A 126 -13.25 34.96 12.89
N ASN A 127 -13.44 35.35 14.14
CA ASN A 127 -14.73 35.78 14.68
C ASN A 127 -14.86 37.31 14.88
N TRP A 128 -13.91 38.12 14.39
CA TRP A 128 -13.91 39.57 14.63
C TRP A 128 -15.04 40.32 13.91
N GLY A 129 -15.54 39.77 12.80
CA GLY A 129 -16.66 40.38 12.07
C GLY A 129 -16.32 41.64 11.28
N ASP A 130 -15.04 42.00 11.18
CA ASP A 130 -14.55 43.20 10.48
C ASP A 130 -13.87 42.88 9.13
N ASP A 131 -13.96 41.62 8.68
CA ASP A 131 -13.33 41.10 7.47
C ASP A 131 -11.80 41.26 7.43
N THR A 132 -11.11 41.37 8.57
CA THR A 132 -9.64 41.30 8.66
C THR A 132 -9.14 39.96 8.10
N PRO A 133 -8.43 39.92 6.95
CA PRO A 133 -8.03 38.67 6.31
C PRO A 133 -6.72 38.12 6.90
N CYS A 134 -6.37 36.89 6.52
CA CYS A 134 -4.99 36.40 6.54
C CYS A 134 -4.40 36.31 5.13
N PHE A 135 -3.08 36.22 5.02
CA PHE A 135 -2.35 36.30 3.75
C PHE A 135 -1.38 35.16 3.55
N ILE A 136 -1.30 34.65 2.32
CA ILE A 136 -0.30 33.69 1.88
C ILE A 136 0.46 34.31 0.72
N PHE A 137 1.79 34.34 0.82
CA PHE A 137 2.66 34.99 -0.15
C PHE A 137 3.15 33.99 -1.20
N SER A 138 2.32 33.72 -2.21
CA SER A 138 2.55 32.68 -3.23
C SER A 138 3.89 32.81 -3.96
N ALA A 139 4.33 34.04 -4.25
CA ALA A 139 5.62 34.31 -4.88
C ALA A 139 6.81 33.93 -3.98
N LEU A 140 6.69 34.11 -2.66
CA LEU A 140 7.73 33.72 -1.69
C LEU A 140 7.79 32.19 -1.51
N HIS A 141 6.69 31.49 -1.76
CA HIS A 141 6.65 30.03 -1.92
C HIS A 141 7.07 29.54 -3.30
N GLN A 142 7.57 30.41 -4.18
CA GLN A 142 7.99 30.07 -5.54
C GLN A 142 6.89 29.37 -6.35
N TYR A 143 5.62 29.69 -6.08
CA TYR A 143 4.44 29.09 -6.72
C TYR A 143 4.33 27.56 -6.52
N ARG A 144 4.98 27.01 -5.49
CA ARG A 144 4.88 25.58 -5.16
C ARG A 144 3.55 25.31 -4.47
N VAL A 145 2.68 24.57 -5.17
CA VAL A 145 1.30 24.29 -4.75
C VAL A 145 1.20 23.66 -3.36
N LYS A 146 2.01 22.63 -3.05
CA LYS A 146 2.04 22.03 -1.71
C LYS A 146 2.34 23.07 -0.65
N ASP A 147 3.37 23.89 -0.84
CA ASP A 147 3.77 24.89 0.15
C ASP A 147 2.74 25.98 0.37
N ILE A 148 2.11 26.44 -0.72
CA ILE A 148 1.01 27.40 -0.64
C ILE A 148 -0.18 26.79 0.10
N SER A 149 -0.46 25.50 -0.08
CA SER A 149 -1.54 24.79 0.63
C SER A 149 -1.23 24.68 2.12
N GLU A 150 -0.02 24.26 2.48
CA GLU A 150 0.43 24.20 3.88
C GLU A 150 0.32 25.55 4.56
N ALA A 151 0.84 26.61 3.91
CA ALA A 151 0.74 27.96 4.44
C ALA A 151 -0.71 28.42 4.54
N THR A 152 -1.58 28.04 3.60
CA THR A 152 -3.00 28.38 3.63
C THR A 152 -3.69 27.84 4.87
N SER A 153 -3.53 26.55 5.15
CA SER A 153 -4.13 25.92 6.33
C SER A 153 -3.47 26.41 7.63
N HIS A 154 -2.17 26.67 7.62
CA HIS A 154 -1.42 27.24 8.75
C HIS A 154 -1.93 28.63 9.15
N GLU A 155 -2.02 29.56 8.19
CA GLU A 155 -2.49 30.92 8.47
C GLU A 155 -3.98 30.94 8.83
N ALA A 156 -4.80 30.09 8.19
CA ALA A 156 -6.18 29.88 8.61
C ALA A 156 -6.26 29.36 10.06
N GLY A 157 -5.39 28.43 10.45
CA GLY A 157 -5.27 27.92 11.81
C GLY A 157 -4.98 29.01 12.84
N HIS A 158 -4.10 29.97 12.53
CA HIS A 158 -3.88 31.14 13.37
C HIS A 158 -5.18 31.94 13.57
N THR A 159 -5.96 32.19 12.52
CA THR A 159 -7.23 32.91 12.67
C THR A 159 -8.21 32.22 13.61
N LEU A 160 -8.11 30.89 13.73
CA LEU A 160 -8.91 30.05 14.63
C LEU A 160 -8.36 29.95 16.06
N GLY A 161 -7.27 30.66 16.37
CA GLY A 161 -6.68 30.77 17.70
C GLY A 161 -5.45 29.91 17.94
N LEU A 162 -4.93 29.22 16.92
CA LEU A 162 -3.75 28.37 17.05
C LEU A 162 -2.45 29.17 17.07
N PHE A 163 -1.44 28.64 17.74
CA PHE A 163 -0.06 29.12 17.69
C PHE A 163 0.80 28.13 16.90
N HIS A 164 2.07 28.48 16.61
CA HIS A 164 2.97 27.51 16.00
C HIS A 164 3.16 26.29 16.90
N GLN A 165 3.17 25.10 16.30
CA GLN A 165 3.71 23.89 16.91
C GLN A 165 5.23 23.94 16.78
N SER A 166 5.93 24.11 17.90
CA SER A 166 7.38 24.35 17.94
C SER A 166 8.15 23.08 18.32
N ASN A 167 9.45 23.06 18.01
CA ASN A 167 10.31 21.94 18.35
C ASN A 167 11.25 22.30 19.50
N TYR A 168 11.35 21.41 20.48
CA TYR A 168 12.17 21.57 21.69
C TYR A 168 13.06 20.34 21.89
N ASP A 169 14.23 20.52 22.50
CA ASP A 169 15.06 19.40 22.95
C ASP A 169 14.53 18.78 24.26
N ALA A 170 15.14 17.68 24.70
CA ALA A 170 14.78 17.00 25.95
C ALA A 170 15.01 17.84 27.22
N ALA A 171 15.76 18.94 27.11
CA ALA A 171 16.00 19.90 28.19
C ALA A 171 15.13 21.16 28.05
N CYS A 172 14.09 21.13 27.21
CA CYS A 172 13.16 22.22 26.96
C CYS A 172 13.75 23.48 26.31
N ASN A 173 14.93 23.38 25.68
CA ASN A 173 15.43 24.48 24.85
C ASN A 173 14.72 24.46 23.49
N LYS A 174 14.25 25.62 23.04
CA LYS A 174 13.61 25.76 21.73
C LYS A 174 14.64 25.56 20.62
N LEU A 175 14.42 24.55 19.79
CA LEU A 175 15.25 24.24 18.62
C LEU A 175 14.77 25.00 17.38
N SER A 176 13.45 25.16 17.25
CA SER A 176 12.84 25.90 16.14
C SER A 176 11.45 26.39 16.52
N ASP A 177 11.05 27.55 16.00
CA ASP A 177 9.67 28.04 16.02
C ASP A 177 8.69 27.07 15.36
N TYR A 178 9.16 26.25 14.42
CA TYR A 178 8.34 25.33 13.66
C TYR A 178 8.82 23.89 13.82
N HIS A 179 7.89 22.99 14.09
CA HIS A 179 8.14 21.56 14.05
C HIS A 179 8.15 21.07 12.60
N TRP A 180 9.31 20.60 12.13
CA TRP A 180 9.55 20.16 10.75
C TRP A 180 9.04 18.75 10.43
N GLY A 181 8.46 18.09 11.43
CA GLY A 181 7.97 16.73 11.31
C GLY A 181 9.06 15.67 11.43
N THR A 182 8.66 14.42 11.31
CA THR A 182 9.55 13.26 11.35
C THR A 182 9.14 12.23 10.29
N GLY A 183 10.03 11.27 10.03
CA GLY A 183 9.77 10.22 9.05
C GLY A 183 9.93 10.64 7.59
N THR A 184 9.71 9.67 6.71
CA THR A 184 9.88 9.78 5.25
C THR A 184 8.80 8.95 4.53
N GLY A 185 8.71 9.13 3.21
CA GLY A 185 7.74 8.40 2.38
C GLY A 185 6.31 8.87 2.61
N GLU A 186 5.37 8.00 2.29
CA GLU A 186 3.93 8.31 2.30
C GLU A 186 3.40 8.67 3.70
N ILE A 187 3.93 8.02 4.74
CA ILE A 187 3.54 8.24 6.13
C ILE A 187 4.37 9.31 6.84
N GLY A 188 5.33 9.94 6.15
CA GLY A 188 6.18 10.97 6.74
C GLY A 188 5.32 12.14 7.22
N TRP A 189 5.42 12.47 8.51
CA TRP A 189 4.48 13.33 9.22
C TRP A 189 5.04 14.71 9.56
N ALA A 190 4.21 15.75 9.52
CA ALA A 190 4.42 17.03 10.22
C ALA A 190 3.10 17.62 10.74
N PRO A 191 3.13 18.48 11.79
CA PRO A 191 1.95 19.23 12.20
C PRO A 191 1.67 20.39 11.23
N ILE A 192 0.40 20.68 10.92
CA ILE A 192 -0.03 21.81 10.07
C ILE A 192 0.48 23.15 10.63
N MET A 193 0.38 23.35 11.94
CA MET A 193 0.92 24.53 12.63
C MET A 193 2.46 24.52 12.79
N GLY A 194 3.17 23.59 12.14
CA GLY A 194 4.62 23.53 12.03
C GLY A 194 5.11 23.91 10.63
N ALA A 195 6.06 23.13 10.09
CA ALA A 195 6.61 23.33 8.74
C ALA A 195 6.56 22.02 7.92
N GLY A 196 5.39 21.73 7.35
CA GLY A 196 5.07 20.47 6.66
C GLY A 196 5.50 20.34 5.20
N TYR A 197 6.19 21.34 4.62
CA TYR A 197 6.49 21.44 3.18
C TYR A 197 7.15 20.21 2.53
N SER A 198 7.83 19.37 3.31
CA SER A 198 8.55 18.18 2.84
C SER A 198 7.90 16.86 3.29
N LYS A 199 6.74 16.92 3.94
CA LYS A 199 6.05 15.78 4.52
C LYS A 199 4.75 15.54 3.77
N ASN A 200 4.41 14.26 3.65
CA ASN A 200 3.23 13.86 2.90
C ASN A 200 1.99 13.94 3.77
N PHE A 201 2.09 13.44 5.00
CA PHE A 201 1.03 13.35 5.98
C PHE A 201 1.09 14.57 6.92
N THR A 202 0.28 15.58 6.66
CA THR A 202 0.31 16.86 7.39
C THR A 202 -1.01 17.05 8.09
N VAL A 203 -1.04 16.97 9.42
CA VAL A 203 -2.30 16.95 10.18
C VAL A 203 -2.28 17.92 11.34
N TRP A 204 -3.45 18.24 11.90
CA TRP A 204 -3.56 18.95 13.18
C TRP A 204 -2.83 18.20 14.31
N HIS A 205 -2.44 18.89 15.37
CA HIS A 205 -1.61 18.26 16.40
C HIS A 205 -2.03 18.62 17.83
N ASN A 206 -1.57 17.77 18.76
CA ASN A 206 -1.59 18.07 20.18
C ASN A 206 -0.14 18.01 20.66
N GLY A 207 0.43 19.18 20.91
CA GLY A 207 1.86 19.33 21.08
C GLY A 207 2.27 20.67 21.65
N ALA A 208 3.56 20.81 21.94
CA ALA A 208 4.16 22.02 22.47
C ALA A 208 4.07 23.17 21.46
N ASN A 209 3.54 24.29 21.91
CA ASN A 209 3.42 25.49 21.10
C ASN A 209 4.62 26.43 21.30
N SER A 210 4.60 27.56 20.60
CA SER A 210 5.69 28.55 20.61
C SER A 210 5.97 29.23 21.96
N TRP A 211 5.11 29.07 22.96
CA TRP A 211 5.28 29.65 24.30
C TRP A 211 6.18 28.81 25.21
N GLY A 212 6.37 27.53 24.92
CA GLY A 212 7.26 26.66 25.70
C GLY A 212 7.00 25.17 25.49
N CYS A 213 7.99 24.34 25.85
CA CYS A 213 7.90 22.88 25.75
C CYS A 213 6.74 22.27 26.55
N ASP A 214 6.33 22.91 27.66
CA ASP A 214 5.23 22.48 28.52
C ASP A 214 3.91 23.19 28.18
N SER A 215 3.92 24.11 27.21
CA SER A 215 2.72 24.83 26.76
C SER A 215 2.08 24.04 25.62
N TYR A 216 1.27 23.04 25.97
CA TYR A 216 0.57 22.22 24.99
C TYR A 216 -0.65 22.96 24.42
N GLN A 217 -0.83 22.85 23.10
CA GLN A 217 -2.07 23.21 22.44
C GLN A 217 -2.67 21.97 21.77
N SER A 218 -3.96 21.76 22.00
CA SER A 218 -4.77 20.77 21.31
C SER A 218 -5.47 21.46 20.15
N ASP A 219 -4.90 21.34 18.95
CA ASP A 219 -5.39 22.08 17.78
C ASP A 219 -6.89 21.81 17.52
N LEU A 220 -7.32 20.55 17.65
CA LEU A 220 -8.70 20.15 17.43
C LEU A 220 -9.67 20.76 18.46
N GLU A 221 -9.27 20.83 19.73
CA GLU A 221 -10.09 21.46 20.79
C GLU A 221 -10.23 22.97 20.58
N ILE A 222 -9.16 23.64 20.13
CA ILE A 222 -9.18 25.08 19.87
C ILE A 222 -10.03 25.38 18.63
N ILE A 223 -9.83 24.66 17.52
CA ILE A 223 -10.61 24.84 16.29
C ILE A 223 -12.11 24.66 16.57
N THR A 224 -12.48 23.60 17.30
CA THR A 224 -13.88 23.28 17.58
C THR A 224 -14.44 23.98 18.84
N SER A 225 -13.68 24.92 19.39
CA SER A 225 -14.12 25.69 20.56
C SER A 225 -15.29 26.61 20.21
N GLY A 226 -16.12 26.90 21.22
CA GLY A 226 -17.24 27.84 21.07
C GLY A 226 -16.83 29.25 20.64
N ALA A 227 -15.54 29.61 20.74
CA ALA A 227 -15.02 30.90 20.27
C ALA A 227 -15.10 31.03 18.74
N ASN A 228 -14.92 29.94 17.99
CA ASN A 228 -14.96 29.95 16.53
C ASN A 228 -16.38 29.80 15.97
N GLY A 229 -17.36 29.45 16.81
CA GLY A 229 -18.78 29.40 16.43
C GLY A 229 -19.16 28.21 15.53
N PHE A 230 -18.28 27.21 15.36
CA PHE A 230 -18.55 25.94 14.70
C PHE A 230 -17.82 24.79 15.42
N GLY A 231 -18.16 23.55 15.07
CA GLY A 231 -17.56 22.34 15.66
C GLY A 231 -17.19 21.32 14.59
N TYR A 232 -17.18 20.04 14.98
CA TYR A 232 -17.04 18.94 14.02
C TYR A 232 -18.25 18.83 13.09
N ARG A 233 -18.03 18.21 11.93
CA ARG A 233 -19.13 17.75 11.08
C ARG A 233 -20.02 16.75 11.83
N THR A 234 -21.23 16.58 11.31
CA THR A 234 -22.08 15.48 11.76
C THR A 234 -21.54 14.19 11.17
N ASP A 235 -21.43 13.16 12.01
CA ASP A 235 -21.08 11.78 11.64
C ASP A 235 -21.97 11.28 10.48
N ASP A 236 -21.35 10.77 9.41
CA ASP A 236 -22.03 10.27 8.22
C ASP A 236 -22.31 8.75 8.27
N HIS A 237 -21.63 8.01 9.16
CA HIS A 237 -21.67 6.56 9.25
C HIS A 237 -21.54 6.08 10.70
N SER A 238 -22.65 5.58 11.25
CA SER A 238 -22.69 5.22 12.67
C SER A 238 -21.62 4.21 13.11
N ASN A 239 -21.07 4.48 14.29
CA ASN A 239 -20.13 3.64 15.04
C ASN A 239 -20.70 2.33 15.63
N SER A 240 -21.94 1.98 15.30
CA SER A 240 -22.69 0.89 15.92
C SER A 240 -22.94 -0.28 14.99
N PHE A 241 -22.66 -1.50 15.46
CA PHE A 241 -23.06 -2.75 14.80
C PHE A 241 -24.58 -2.93 14.71
N VAL A 242 -25.38 -2.17 15.48
CA VAL A 242 -26.85 -2.19 15.43
C VAL A 242 -27.38 -1.38 14.26
N THR A 243 -26.73 -0.26 13.95
CA THR A 243 -27.12 0.68 12.88
C THR A 243 -25.98 0.93 11.89
N PRO A 244 -25.37 -0.11 11.32
CA PRO A 244 -24.29 0.06 10.36
C PRO A 244 -24.83 0.59 9.03
N THR A 245 -24.00 1.28 8.28
CA THR A 245 -24.27 1.63 6.88
C THR A 245 -24.32 0.35 6.04
N ILE A 246 -25.30 0.21 5.16
CA ILE A 246 -25.44 -0.96 4.27
C ILE A 246 -25.11 -0.50 2.85
N PRO A 247 -23.90 -0.79 2.32
CA PRO A 247 -23.55 -0.44 0.96
C PRO A 247 -24.44 -1.18 -0.05
N VAL A 248 -24.83 -0.48 -1.12
CA VAL A 248 -25.63 -1.05 -2.21
C VAL A 248 -24.71 -1.69 -3.23
N PHE A 249 -24.85 -3.01 -3.42
CA PHE A 249 -24.09 -3.74 -4.42
C PHE A 249 -24.76 -3.67 -5.80
N THR A 250 -24.01 -3.25 -6.81
CA THR A 250 -24.37 -3.33 -8.24
C THR A 250 -23.29 -4.12 -8.96
N ALA A 251 -23.67 -5.19 -9.69
CA ALA A 251 -22.72 -6.07 -10.38
C ALA A 251 -21.57 -6.59 -9.47
N ASN A 252 -21.93 -7.04 -8.26
CA ASN A 252 -21.03 -7.51 -7.20
C ASN A 252 -19.99 -6.48 -6.74
N GLN A 253 -20.25 -5.19 -6.92
CA GLN A 253 -19.39 -4.11 -6.43
C GLN A 253 -20.20 -3.07 -5.66
N PHE A 254 -19.58 -2.40 -4.70
CA PHE A 254 -20.13 -1.20 -4.09
C PHE A 254 -19.08 -0.09 -4.09
N SER A 255 -19.57 1.14 -4.08
CA SER A 255 -18.75 2.31 -3.78
C SER A 255 -19.41 3.13 -2.68
N VAL A 256 -18.62 3.57 -1.71
CA VAL A 256 -19.04 4.43 -0.62
C VAL A 256 -17.94 5.48 -0.41
N ALA A 257 -18.33 6.69 -0.01
CA ALA A 257 -17.42 7.69 0.51
C ALA A 257 -17.89 8.09 1.92
N GLY A 258 -16.95 8.48 2.78
CA GLY A 258 -17.23 8.92 4.14
C GLY A 258 -16.16 9.87 4.65
N VAL A 259 -16.32 10.35 5.88
CA VAL A 259 -15.38 11.25 6.55
C VAL A 259 -15.19 10.80 7.99
N ILE A 260 -13.96 10.49 8.38
CA ILE A 260 -13.61 10.29 9.78
C ILE A 260 -13.40 11.67 10.41
N GLU A 261 -14.38 12.19 11.14
CA GLU A 261 -14.33 13.56 11.67
C GLU A 261 -13.71 13.65 13.07
N LYS A 262 -13.59 12.54 13.80
CA LYS A 262 -12.95 12.48 15.12
C LYS A 262 -12.05 11.27 15.26
N ASN A 263 -11.07 11.35 16.15
CA ASN A 263 -10.20 10.22 16.49
C ASN A 263 -10.92 9.07 17.23
N THR A 264 -12.18 9.28 17.59
CA THR A 264 -13.07 8.29 18.21
C THR A 264 -14.11 7.75 17.22
N ASP A 265 -14.13 8.30 16.00
CA ASP A 265 -15.07 7.95 14.96
C ASP A 265 -14.60 6.71 14.15
N LYS A 266 -15.59 5.89 13.76
CA LYS A 266 -15.47 4.47 13.38
C LYS A 266 -16.62 4.04 12.47
N ASP A 267 -16.53 4.40 11.21
CA ASP A 267 -17.58 4.07 10.25
C ASP A 267 -17.76 2.56 10.08
N LEU A 268 -18.96 2.09 10.44
CA LEU A 268 -19.31 0.67 10.36
C LEU A 268 -20.20 0.38 9.16
N PHE A 269 -19.76 -0.58 8.35
CA PHE A 269 -20.48 -1.07 7.18
C PHE A 269 -20.86 -2.53 7.36
N ARG A 270 -22.07 -2.92 6.96
CA ARG A 270 -22.50 -4.32 6.92
C ARG A 270 -22.73 -4.77 5.50
N PHE A 271 -22.07 -5.86 5.09
CA PHE A 271 -22.29 -6.48 3.79
C PHE A 271 -22.57 -7.98 3.92
N ILE A 272 -23.12 -8.56 2.85
CA ILE A 272 -23.42 -9.99 2.76
C ILE A 272 -22.55 -10.57 1.65
N MET A 273 -21.79 -11.61 1.98
CA MET A 273 -21.20 -12.51 0.99
C MET A 273 -22.30 -13.48 0.52
N PRO A 274 -22.78 -13.41 -0.74
CA PRO A 274 -23.89 -14.23 -1.22
C PRO A 274 -23.49 -15.71 -1.41
N GLY A 275 -22.20 -15.97 -1.51
CA GLY A 275 -21.59 -17.28 -1.65
C GLY A 275 -20.15 -17.23 -1.18
N THR A 276 -19.51 -18.39 -1.07
CA THR A 276 -18.08 -18.46 -0.83
C THR A 276 -17.31 -17.83 -2.01
N GLY A 277 -16.36 -16.95 -1.73
CA GLY A 277 -15.67 -16.20 -2.77
C GLY A 277 -14.65 -15.20 -2.24
N LEU A 278 -14.01 -14.50 -3.17
CA LEU A 278 -13.04 -13.45 -2.86
C LEU A 278 -13.77 -12.14 -2.56
N PHE A 279 -13.47 -11.54 -1.42
CA PHE A 279 -13.82 -10.17 -1.11
C PHE A 279 -12.57 -9.29 -1.24
N GLN A 280 -12.67 -8.27 -2.07
CA GLN A 280 -11.65 -7.26 -2.28
C GLN A 280 -12.19 -5.90 -1.86
N LEU A 281 -11.36 -5.09 -1.21
CA LEU A 281 -11.69 -3.71 -0.87
C LEU A 281 -10.47 -2.83 -1.10
N ASP A 282 -10.65 -1.81 -1.93
CA ASP A 282 -9.74 -0.67 -1.98
C ASP A 282 -10.30 0.42 -1.06
N ALA A 283 -9.62 0.68 0.06
CA ALA A 283 -9.93 1.78 0.97
C ALA A 283 -8.87 2.87 0.79
N ILE A 284 -9.26 3.97 0.17
CA ILE A 284 -8.36 5.03 -0.29
C ILE A 284 -8.73 6.34 0.38
N PRO A 285 -7.81 6.97 1.13
CA PRO A 285 -8.09 8.28 1.71
C PRO A 285 -8.09 9.35 0.61
N ASN A 286 -8.82 10.43 0.82
CA ASN A 286 -8.89 11.50 -0.16
C ASN A 286 -7.50 12.11 -0.38
N ASN A 287 -7.16 12.33 -1.64
CA ASN A 287 -5.83 12.76 -2.04
C ASN A 287 -5.88 13.46 -3.40
N VAL A 288 -4.80 14.18 -3.72
CA VAL A 288 -4.69 14.90 -5.00
C VAL A 288 -3.73 14.24 -5.99
N GLY A 289 -3.24 13.02 -5.70
CA GLY A 289 -2.30 12.34 -6.60
C GLY A 289 -1.66 11.08 -6.03
N SER A 290 -0.69 10.55 -6.78
CA SER A 290 -0.01 9.27 -6.49
C SER A 290 0.65 9.24 -5.12
N GLY A 291 0.53 8.13 -4.39
CA GLY A 291 1.08 8.01 -3.04
C GLY A 291 0.30 8.85 -2.03
N ASN A 292 -1.02 8.96 -2.22
CA ASN A 292 -1.95 9.64 -1.33
C ASN A 292 -1.46 11.06 -0.94
N LEU A 293 -1.00 11.85 -1.93
CA LEU A 293 -0.52 13.19 -1.66
C LEU A 293 -1.62 14.08 -1.09
N GLY A 294 -1.34 14.76 0.03
CA GLY A 294 -2.29 15.67 0.68
C GLY A 294 -3.46 14.96 1.35
N SER A 295 -3.27 13.69 1.71
CA SER A 295 -4.19 12.93 2.55
C SER A 295 -3.87 13.15 4.02
N ASP A 296 -4.91 13.32 4.83
CA ASP A 296 -4.80 13.57 6.27
C ASP A 296 -5.28 12.38 7.11
N LEU A 297 -5.70 11.30 6.42
CA LEU A 297 -6.15 10.06 7.02
C LEU A 297 -5.18 8.90 6.76
N ASP A 298 -4.67 8.29 7.83
CA ASP A 298 -4.05 6.97 7.81
C ASP A 298 -5.11 5.91 8.14
N MET A 299 -5.57 5.21 7.09
CA MET A 299 -6.73 4.34 7.17
C MET A 299 -6.39 2.98 7.77
N GLN A 300 -7.19 2.55 8.74
CA GLN A 300 -7.29 1.15 9.16
C GLN A 300 -8.65 0.59 8.79
N VAL A 301 -8.65 -0.60 8.18
CA VAL A 301 -9.86 -1.39 7.94
C VAL A 301 -9.85 -2.61 8.86
N SER A 302 -10.91 -2.81 9.62
CA SER A 302 -11.08 -4.00 10.45
C SER A 302 -12.28 -4.81 9.95
N LEU A 303 -12.08 -6.10 9.69
CA LEU A 303 -13.11 -7.02 9.22
C LEU A 303 -13.63 -7.86 10.40
N TYR A 304 -14.94 -7.91 10.56
CA TYR A 304 -15.63 -8.65 11.62
C TYR A 304 -16.60 -9.69 11.04
N SER A 305 -16.81 -10.78 11.79
CA SER A 305 -17.84 -11.77 11.52
C SER A 305 -19.25 -11.27 11.88
N GLU A 306 -20.28 -12.06 11.52
CA GLU A 306 -21.66 -11.85 11.95
C GLU A 306 -21.82 -11.70 13.47
N THR A 307 -21.03 -12.43 14.25
CA THR A 307 -21.00 -12.40 15.72
C THR A 307 -20.13 -11.27 16.28
N GLN A 308 -19.77 -10.27 15.45
CA GLN A 308 -18.94 -9.12 15.81
C GLN A 308 -17.55 -9.52 16.34
N THR A 309 -17.07 -10.71 15.95
CA THR A 309 -15.72 -11.16 16.27
C THR A 309 -14.75 -10.60 15.25
N LEU A 310 -13.67 -9.97 15.70
CA LEU A 310 -12.62 -9.45 14.83
C LEU A 310 -11.94 -10.61 14.09
N LEU A 311 -11.96 -10.57 12.76
CA LEU A 311 -11.33 -11.56 11.90
C LEU A 311 -9.96 -11.11 11.41
N SER A 312 -9.85 -9.85 11.01
CA SER A 312 -8.61 -9.32 10.43
C SER A 312 -8.56 -7.79 10.58
N VAL A 313 -7.34 -7.26 10.60
CA VAL A 313 -7.04 -5.83 10.60
C VAL A 313 -6.08 -5.56 9.46
N TYR A 314 -6.38 -4.55 8.67
CA TYR A 314 -5.61 -4.09 7.53
C TYR A 314 -5.17 -2.66 7.81
N ASN A 315 -3.87 -2.50 8.00
CA ASN A 315 -3.14 -1.24 7.98
C ASN A 315 -1.68 -1.63 7.63
N PRO A 316 -1.21 -1.38 6.40
CA PRO A 316 0.09 -1.88 5.94
C PRO A 316 1.29 -1.20 6.62
N GLY A 317 1.07 -0.17 7.44
CA GLY A 317 2.07 0.52 8.26
C GLY A 317 3.00 1.46 7.50
N THR A 318 3.10 1.35 6.17
CA THR A 318 3.90 2.25 5.31
C THR A 318 3.09 3.00 4.26
N LEU A 319 1.79 2.74 4.18
CA LEU A 319 0.85 3.40 3.27
C LEU A 319 -0.31 3.95 4.09
N LEU A 320 -0.91 5.04 3.63
CA LEU A 320 -2.10 5.65 4.22
C LEU A 320 -3.38 4.93 3.79
N SER A 321 -3.34 4.22 2.66
CA SER A 321 -4.45 3.39 2.18
C SER A 321 -4.41 1.97 2.74
N SER A 322 -5.56 1.30 2.68
CA SER A 322 -5.71 -0.09 3.10
C SER A 322 -6.35 -0.93 1.99
N LEU A 323 -5.77 -2.09 1.72
CA LEU A 323 -6.28 -3.06 0.76
C LEU A 323 -6.68 -4.34 1.49
N VAL A 324 -7.91 -4.78 1.26
CA VAL A 324 -8.40 -6.08 1.72
C VAL A 324 -8.44 -6.99 0.52
N ASP A 325 -7.85 -8.17 0.65
CA ASP A 325 -7.96 -9.26 -0.32
C ASP A 325 -8.07 -10.58 0.45
N THR A 326 -9.30 -11.06 0.64
CA THR A 326 -9.56 -12.18 1.54
C THR A 326 -10.69 -13.07 1.03
N PHE A 327 -10.55 -14.38 1.27
CA PHE A 327 -11.57 -15.36 0.89
C PHE A 327 -12.56 -15.55 2.04
N LEU A 328 -13.83 -15.29 1.77
CA LEU A 328 -14.90 -15.36 2.76
C LEU A 328 -15.93 -16.41 2.35
N ASN A 329 -16.54 -17.03 3.36
CA ASN A 329 -17.69 -17.92 3.14
C ASN A 329 -18.95 -17.09 2.94
N ALA A 330 -20.03 -17.75 2.49
CA ALA A 330 -21.34 -17.12 2.50
C ALA A 330 -21.70 -16.68 3.94
N GLY A 331 -22.19 -15.45 4.11
CA GLY A 331 -22.56 -14.93 5.42
C GLY A 331 -22.52 -13.42 5.53
N THR A 332 -22.90 -12.92 6.71
CA THR A 332 -22.86 -11.51 7.06
C THR A 332 -21.48 -11.12 7.60
N TYR A 333 -20.95 -10.00 7.13
CA TYR A 333 -19.68 -9.45 7.59
C TYR A 333 -19.83 -7.95 7.85
N TYR A 334 -18.92 -7.42 8.67
CA TYR A 334 -18.84 -5.99 8.93
C TYR A 334 -17.43 -5.48 8.65
N LEU A 335 -17.36 -4.28 8.08
CA LEU A 335 -16.14 -3.50 7.99
C LEU A 335 -16.24 -2.37 8.99
N ARG A 336 -15.13 -2.07 9.65
CA ARG A 336 -14.96 -0.83 10.41
C ARG A 336 -13.80 -0.06 9.81
N ILE A 337 -14.05 1.19 9.43
CA ILE A 337 -13.05 2.13 8.96
C ILE A 337 -12.73 3.07 10.11
N GLU A 338 -11.45 3.35 10.36
CA GLU A 338 -11.04 4.31 11.38
C GLU A 338 -9.68 4.91 11.01
N GLY A 339 -9.41 6.12 11.51
CA GLY A 339 -8.09 6.74 11.44
C GLY A 339 -7.18 6.20 12.54
N ARG A 340 -6.06 5.57 12.18
CA ARG A 340 -5.16 4.91 13.16
C ARG A 340 -3.88 5.68 13.44
N GLY A 341 -3.49 6.60 12.56
CA GLY A 341 -2.13 7.16 12.57
C GLY A 341 -1.07 6.12 12.20
N ASN A 342 0.20 6.50 12.31
CA ASN A 342 1.34 5.69 11.88
C ASN A 342 2.51 5.77 12.88
N ALA A 343 3.67 5.26 12.45
CA ALA A 343 4.89 5.27 13.25
C ALA A 343 5.38 6.68 13.66
N TYR A 344 4.94 7.74 12.96
CA TYR A 344 5.38 9.11 13.18
C TYR A 344 4.29 10.02 13.76
N ALA A 345 3.03 9.60 13.69
CA ALA A 345 1.87 10.38 14.12
C ALA A 345 0.87 9.49 14.87
N SER A 346 0.37 9.97 16.01
CA SER A 346 -0.74 9.30 16.70
C SER A 346 -2.05 9.38 15.90
N ASN A 347 -3.07 8.61 16.32
CA ASN A 347 -4.41 8.70 15.73
C ASN A 347 -5.15 10.01 16.04
N TYR A 348 -4.60 10.90 16.87
CA TYR A 348 -5.25 12.13 17.34
C TYR A 348 -5.89 12.96 16.21
N ALA A 349 -5.18 13.13 15.10
CA ALA A 349 -5.65 13.91 13.95
C ALA A 349 -5.49 13.16 12.62
N SER A 350 -5.44 11.83 12.67
CA SER A 350 -5.58 11.01 11.46
C SER A 350 -7.04 11.00 11.05
N LEU A 351 -7.50 12.09 10.45
CA LEU A 351 -8.90 12.43 10.17
C LEU A 351 -9.01 12.86 8.72
N GLY A 352 -10.16 12.67 8.11
CA GLY A 352 -10.33 13.08 6.71
C GLY A 352 -11.33 12.24 5.94
N SER A 353 -11.49 12.62 4.69
CA SER A 353 -12.39 11.97 3.76
C SER A 353 -11.77 10.71 3.19
N TYR A 354 -12.60 9.74 2.83
CA TYR A 354 -12.13 8.52 2.16
C TYR A 354 -13.16 7.98 1.17
N SER A 355 -12.70 7.03 0.37
CA SER A 355 -13.53 6.26 -0.55
C SER A 355 -13.24 4.76 -0.40
N LEU A 356 -14.30 3.97 -0.51
CA LEU A 356 -14.28 2.51 -0.52
C LEU A 356 -14.78 2.02 -1.87
N LEU A 357 -14.02 1.11 -2.47
CA LEU A 357 -14.46 0.31 -3.61
C LEU A 357 -14.38 -1.16 -3.22
N GLY A 358 -15.53 -1.75 -2.90
CA GLY A 358 -15.62 -3.16 -2.53
C GLY A 358 -16.08 -4.01 -3.70
N LYS A 359 -15.51 -5.20 -3.85
CA LYS A 359 -15.84 -6.16 -4.91
C LYS A 359 -15.92 -7.57 -4.36
N ILE A 360 -16.97 -8.27 -4.76
CA ILE A 360 -17.14 -9.71 -4.53
C ILE A 360 -16.92 -10.45 -5.83
N THR A 361 -16.03 -11.42 -5.81
CA THR A 361 -15.89 -12.41 -6.88
C THR A 361 -16.33 -13.76 -6.34
N ASN A 362 -17.57 -14.14 -6.67
CA ASN A 362 -18.11 -15.44 -6.29
C ASN A 362 -17.24 -16.55 -6.88
N ALA A 363 -16.91 -17.55 -6.07
CA ALA A 363 -16.39 -18.79 -6.62
C ALA A 363 -17.53 -19.47 -7.39
N SER A 364 -17.50 -19.46 -8.72
CA SER A 364 -18.43 -20.24 -9.54
C SER A 364 -18.11 -21.73 -9.36
N SER A 365 -18.81 -22.39 -8.43
CA SER A 365 -18.58 -23.78 -7.98
C SER A 365 -17.20 -24.01 -7.32
N PRO A 366 -17.08 -24.98 -6.39
CA PRO A 366 -16.14 -24.91 -5.28
C PRO A 366 -14.68 -25.05 -5.72
N LEU A 367 -13.74 -24.72 -4.83
CA LEU A 367 -12.35 -25.22 -4.92
C LEU A 367 -12.38 -26.74 -4.68
N PRO A 368 -11.92 -27.56 -5.65
CA PRO A 368 -11.13 -28.71 -5.22
C PRO A 368 -9.65 -28.60 -5.60
N LEU A 369 -8.83 -28.93 -4.62
CA LEU A 369 -7.67 -29.78 -4.85
C LEU A 369 -7.52 -30.61 -3.58
N HIS A 370 -8.01 -31.84 -3.63
CA HIS A 370 -7.55 -32.87 -2.73
C HIS A 370 -6.14 -33.29 -3.19
N ARG A 371 -5.44 -34.04 -2.37
CA ARG A 371 -3.99 -34.32 -2.43
C ARG A 371 -3.36 -34.37 -3.84
N LEU A 372 -2.40 -33.46 -4.10
CA LEU A 372 -1.50 -33.49 -5.25
C LEU A 372 -0.05 -33.73 -4.80
N GLU A 373 0.38 -34.98 -4.84
CA GLU A 373 1.68 -35.39 -4.27
C GLU A 373 2.51 -36.16 -5.30
N LEU A 374 3.73 -35.68 -5.53
CA LEU A 374 4.75 -36.30 -6.36
C LEU A 374 5.79 -37.00 -5.49
N THR A 375 6.09 -38.24 -5.85
CA THR A 375 7.20 -39.02 -5.31
C THR A 375 8.13 -39.39 -6.44
N GLY A 376 9.43 -39.47 -6.16
CA GLY A 376 10.42 -39.83 -7.17
C GLY A 376 11.66 -40.41 -6.53
N SER A 377 12.29 -41.34 -7.24
CA SER A 377 13.52 -42.00 -6.82
C SER A 377 14.36 -42.36 -8.03
N GLN A 378 15.63 -42.69 -7.77
CA GLN A 378 16.54 -43.18 -8.79
C GLN A 378 16.66 -44.70 -8.67
N ASN A 379 16.64 -45.38 -9.82
CA ASN A 379 16.93 -46.81 -9.93
C ASN A 379 17.85 -47.02 -11.15
N GLY A 380 19.16 -47.14 -10.92
CA GLY A 380 20.12 -47.21 -12.01
C GLY A 380 20.31 -45.88 -12.73
N ASP A 381 20.31 -45.96 -14.06
CA ASP A 381 20.26 -44.85 -15.00
C ASP A 381 18.84 -44.31 -15.24
N LYS A 382 17.84 -44.89 -14.57
CA LYS A 382 16.44 -44.49 -14.70
C LYS A 382 16.00 -43.67 -13.50
N ARG A 383 15.25 -42.61 -13.78
CA ARG A 383 14.51 -41.82 -12.79
C ARG A 383 13.06 -42.26 -12.86
N GLN A 384 12.50 -42.66 -11.72
CA GLN A 384 11.14 -43.18 -11.61
C GLN A 384 10.30 -42.27 -10.71
N PHE A 385 9.09 -41.96 -11.16
CA PHE A 385 8.15 -41.08 -10.49
C PHE A 385 6.79 -41.76 -10.36
N SER A 386 6.09 -41.43 -9.29
CA SER A 386 4.68 -41.75 -9.09
C SER A 386 3.99 -40.59 -8.40
N TRP A 387 2.73 -40.34 -8.76
CA TRP A 387 1.97 -39.25 -8.16
C TRP A 387 0.50 -39.60 -7.95
N ILE A 388 -0.08 -38.92 -6.97
CA ILE A 388 -1.51 -38.95 -6.66
C ILE A 388 -2.10 -37.61 -7.10
N ILE A 389 -3.22 -37.69 -7.83
CA ILE A 389 -4.12 -36.56 -8.07
C ILE A 389 -5.46 -37.01 -7.51
N ASP A 390 -5.80 -36.50 -6.34
CA ASP A 390 -7.10 -36.68 -5.73
C ASP A 390 -7.85 -35.36 -5.91
N ALA A 391 -8.83 -35.28 -6.80
CA ALA A 391 -9.53 -34.02 -7.08
C ALA A 391 -10.93 -34.34 -7.58
N ASP A 392 -11.89 -33.47 -7.25
CA ASP A 392 -13.26 -33.63 -7.76
C ASP A 392 -13.35 -33.18 -9.23
N GLU A 393 -12.39 -32.40 -9.74
CA GLU A 393 -12.33 -32.00 -11.13
C GLU A 393 -11.59 -33.00 -12.03
N GLU A 394 -12.10 -33.14 -13.26
CA GLU A 394 -11.41 -33.90 -14.30
C GLU A 394 -10.07 -33.25 -14.67
N VAL A 395 -9.02 -34.07 -14.79
CA VAL A 395 -7.68 -33.68 -15.24
C VAL A 395 -7.69 -33.49 -16.77
N MET A 396 -7.59 -32.24 -17.21
CA MET A 396 -7.56 -31.88 -18.64
C MET A 396 -6.16 -31.91 -19.23
N GLU A 397 -5.14 -31.65 -18.40
CA GLU A 397 -3.74 -31.70 -18.78
C GLU A 397 -2.91 -32.06 -17.55
N GLN A 398 -1.89 -32.89 -17.70
CA GLN A 398 -0.82 -32.98 -16.70
C GLN A 398 0.54 -33.09 -17.38
N VAL A 399 1.55 -32.47 -16.79
CA VAL A 399 2.91 -32.44 -17.29
C VAL A 399 3.87 -32.63 -16.11
N LEU A 400 4.73 -33.65 -16.19
CA LEU A 400 5.87 -33.75 -15.29
C LEU A 400 6.98 -32.82 -15.81
N GLU A 401 7.45 -31.92 -14.97
CA GLU A 401 8.47 -30.93 -15.33
C GLU A 401 9.78 -31.19 -14.58
N VAL A 402 10.90 -30.81 -15.19
CA VAL A 402 12.25 -30.91 -14.60
C VAL A 402 12.98 -29.57 -14.67
N ALA A 403 13.71 -29.23 -13.61
CA ALA A 403 14.65 -28.11 -13.57
C ALA A 403 16.05 -28.60 -13.14
N VAL A 404 17.07 -28.26 -13.93
CA VAL A 404 18.49 -28.58 -13.62
C VAL A 404 19.21 -27.43 -12.92
N ASP A 405 18.71 -26.20 -13.06
CA ASP A 405 19.22 -24.98 -12.42
C ASP A 405 18.44 -24.59 -11.15
N GLY A 406 17.40 -25.37 -10.82
CA GLY A 406 16.48 -25.13 -9.71
C GLY A 406 15.48 -23.99 -9.92
N LYS A 407 15.38 -23.44 -11.14
CA LYS A 407 14.50 -22.30 -11.46
C LYS A 407 13.64 -22.53 -12.69
N ASN A 408 14.22 -23.02 -13.78
CA ASN A 408 13.54 -23.16 -15.07
C ASN A 408 13.05 -24.60 -15.25
N PHE A 409 11.75 -24.80 -15.00
CA PHE A 409 11.07 -26.09 -15.17
C PHE A 409 10.64 -26.27 -16.63
N ILE A 410 11.13 -27.34 -17.26
CA ILE A 410 10.79 -27.72 -18.63
C ILE A 410 10.00 -29.05 -18.66
N PRO A 411 9.05 -29.24 -19.61
CA PRO A 411 8.29 -30.49 -19.72
C PRO A 411 9.14 -31.72 -20.03
N LEU A 412 8.83 -32.85 -19.39
CA LEU A 412 9.31 -34.18 -19.82
C LEU A 412 8.32 -34.80 -20.81
N THR A 413 8.86 -35.35 -21.90
CA THR A 413 8.07 -35.92 -23.00
C THR A 413 7.49 -37.29 -22.64
N GLY A 414 6.24 -37.55 -23.04
CA GLY A 414 5.62 -38.89 -22.89
C GLY A 414 4.74 -39.08 -21.65
N THR A 415 4.36 -38.02 -20.95
CA THR A 415 3.28 -38.07 -19.96
C THR A 415 1.94 -37.78 -20.66
N THR A 416 0.92 -38.61 -20.39
CA THR A 416 -0.48 -38.40 -20.83
C THR A 416 -1.35 -38.08 -19.62
N ASN A 417 -2.58 -37.59 -19.80
CA ASN A 417 -3.51 -37.24 -18.71
C ASN A 417 -3.90 -38.42 -17.79
N GLU A 418 -3.76 -39.64 -18.27
CA GLU A 418 -4.03 -40.86 -17.50
C GLU A 418 -2.81 -41.38 -16.73
N THR A 419 -1.61 -40.89 -17.07
CA THR A 419 -0.35 -41.35 -16.47
C THR A 419 -0.34 -41.04 -14.96
N ARG A 420 0.07 -41.99 -14.12
CA ARG A 420 0.30 -41.75 -12.67
C ARG A 420 1.69 -42.18 -12.21
N ASN A 421 2.46 -42.73 -13.15
CA ASN A 421 3.85 -43.12 -12.96
C ASN A 421 4.62 -42.85 -14.24
N TYR A 422 5.89 -42.48 -14.13
CA TYR A 422 6.73 -42.19 -15.29
C TYR A 422 8.16 -42.60 -15.00
N ILE A 423 8.79 -43.25 -15.98
CA ILE A 423 10.18 -43.72 -15.89
C ILE A 423 10.90 -43.30 -17.16
N TYR A 424 12.04 -42.63 -17.01
CA TYR A 424 12.90 -42.31 -18.13
C TYR A 424 14.38 -42.46 -17.78
N ARG A 425 15.20 -42.65 -18.82
CA ARG A 425 16.66 -42.70 -18.69
C ARG A 425 17.19 -41.27 -18.75
N ALA A 426 17.81 -40.80 -17.68
CA ALA A 426 18.41 -39.47 -17.67
C ALA A 426 19.82 -39.52 -18.26
N THR A 427 20.14 -38.58 -19.14
CA THR A 427 21.48 -38.43 -19.74
C THR A 427 22.37 -37.46 -18.97
N ASP A 428 21.80 -36.70 -18.04
CA ASP A 428 22.46 -35.54 -17.43
C ASP A 428 22.86 -35.82 -15.98
N ALA A 429 24.11 -35.50 -15.67
CA ALA A 429 24.67 -35.61 -14.32
C ALA A 429 24.33 -34.41 -13.45
N GLY A 430 24.16 -34.65 -12.14
CA GLY A 430 23.93 -33.63 -11.13
C GLY A 430 22.54 -33.65 -10.51
N LYS A 431 22.25 -32.57 -9.77
CA LYS A 431 21.00 -32.38 -9.03
C LYS A 431 19.91 -31.88 -9.98
N SER A 432 18.77 -32.55 -10.01
CA SER A 432 17.58 -32.12 -10.75
C SER A 432 16.36 -32.08 -9.83
N GLN A 433 15.49 -31.10 -10.05
CA GLN A 433 14.23 -30.91 -9.34
C GLN A 433 13.06 -31.22 -10.25
N TYR A 434 12.01 -31.81 -9.69
CA TYR A 434 10.85 -32.29 -10.41
C TYR A 434 9.57 -31.83 -9.75
N ARG A 435 8.57 -31.48 -10.56
CA ARG A 435 7.21 -31.20 -10.09
C ARG A 435 6.19 -31.63 -11.13
N LEU A 436 4.98 -31.91 -10.70
CA LEU A 436 3.84 -32.12 -11.58
C LEU A 436 3.06 -30.82 -11.72
N ASN A 437 2.70 -30.47 -12.95
CA ASN A 437 1.85 -29.34 -13.31
C ASN A 437 0.54 -29.89 -13.90
N VAL A 438 -0.60 -29.56 -13.31
CA VAL A 438 -1.91 -30.14 -13.68
C VAL A 438 -2.90 -29.02 -14.03
N THR A 439 -3.56 -29.12 -15.17
CA THR A 439 -4.70 -28.28 -15.58
C THR A 439 -5.99 -29.07 -15.44
N PHE A 440 -7.00 -28.51 -14.77
CA PHE A 440 -8.30 -29.15 -14.54
C PHE A 440 -9.40 -28.63 -15.48
N SER A 441 -10.55 -29.30 -15.49
CA SER A 441 -11.72 -28.97 -16.34
C SER A 441 -12.33 -27.60 -16.05
N ASN A 442 -12.05 -27.02 -14.89
CA ASN A 442 -12.40 -25.64 -14.54
C ASN A 442 -11.39 -24.58 -15.04
N GLY A 443 -10.35 -24.99 -15.79
CA GLY A 443 -9.31 -24.13 -16.33
C GLY A 443 -8.21 -23.72 -15.34
N ARG A 444 -8.27 -24.17 -14.07
CA ARG A 444 -7.23 -23.88 -13.08
C ARG A 444 -6.01 -24.76 -13.26
N ARG A 445 -4.85 -24.22 -12.89
CA ARG A 445 -3.56 -24.90 -12.92
C ARG A 445 -2.96 -25.03 -11.51
N SER A 446 -2.51 -26.23 -11.15
CA SER A 446 -1.93 -26.54 -9.83
C SER A 446 -0.60 -27.27 -9.94
N TYR A 447 0.23 -27.15 -8.90
CA TYR A 447 1.54 -27.79 -8.83
C TYR A 447 1.67 -28.73 -7.62
N SER A 448 2.36 -29.85 -7.79
CA SER A 448 2.72 -30.74 -6.69
C SER A 448 3.84 -30.16 -5.81
N ASN A 449 4.20 -30.88 -4.75
CA ASN A 449 5.51 -30.73 -4.12
C ASN A 449 6.67 -30.97 -5.11
N VAL A 450 7.85 -30.45 -4.78
CA VAL A 450 9.06 -30.63 -5.59
C VAL A 450 9.88 -31.81 -5.06
N VAL A 451 10.22 -32.76 -5.95
CA VAL A 451 11.14 -33.87 -5.66
C VAL A 451 12.52 -33.54 -6.21
N THR A 452 13.56 -33.72 -5.40
CA THR A 452 14.94 -33.52 -5.83
C THR A 452 15.65 -34.86 -5.94
N ILE A 453 16.27 -35.14 -7.10
CA ILE A 453 17.10 -36.33 -7.34
C ILE A 453 18.50 -35.88 -7.74
N ASN A 454 19.53 -36.49 -7.13
CA ASN A 454 20.93 -36.21 -7.47
C ASN A 454 21.53 -37.41 -8.20
N PHE A 455 21.87 -37.22 -9.48
CA PHE A 455 22.47 -38.26 -10.32
C PHE A 455 23.98 -38.12 -10.35
N SER A 456 24.71 -39.06 -9.77
CA SER A 456 26.17 -39.16 -9.95
C SER A 456 26.48 -40.04 -11.17
N ASP A 457 27.03 -39.45 -12.22
CA ASP A 457 27.53 -40.18 -13.39
C ASP A 457 28.56 -41.24 -12.98
N ALA A 458 28.59 -42.38 -13.68
CA ALA A 458 29.65 -43.35 -13.52
C ALA A 458 30.95 -42.71 -14.04
N GLY A 459 31.87 -42.35 -13.15
CA GLY A 459 33.20 -41.85 -13.54
C GLY A 459 33.97 -42.86 -14.44
N PRO A 460 35.21 -42.55 -14.86
CA PRO A 460 35.96 -43.39 -15.82
C PRO A 460 36.29 -44.81 -15.32
N HIS A 461 35.98 -45.12 -14.06
CA HIS A 461 36.16 -46.42 -13.44
C HIS A 461 34.97 -46.76 -12.53
N PRO A 462 34.77 -48.03 -12.16
CA PRO A 462 33.69 -48.42 -11.27
C PRO A 462 33.78 -47.74 -9.90
N LYS A 463 32.62 -47.46 -9.28
CA LYS A 463 32.50 -46.84 -7.95
C LYS A 463 31.39 -47.50 -7.15
N LEU A 464 31.58 -47.60 -5.83
CA LEU A 464 30.54 -48.03 -4.90
C LEU A 464 29.44 -46.97 -4.82
N ALA A 465 28.18 -47.41 -4.82
CA ALA A 465 27.03 -46.53 -4.55
C ALA A 465 27.00 -46.04 -3.08
N GLY A 466 27.72 -46.74 -2.19
CA GLY A 466 27.90 -46.37 -0.79
C GLY A 466 28.95 -47.23 -0.11
N ASN A 467 29.61 -46.68 0.90
CA ASN A 467 30.67 -47.35 1.68
C ASN A 467 30.14 -48.11 2.92
N LEU A 468 28.83 -48.08 3.17
CA LEU A 468 28.18 -48.82 4.27
C LEU A 468 27.16 -49.81 3.71
N VAL A 469 27.35 -51.09 4.00
CA VAL A 469 26.57 -52.20 3.44
C VAL A 469 25.83 -52.90 4.57
N ARG A 470 24.50 -52.72 4.62
CA ARG A 470 23.60 -53.31 5.62
C ARG A 470 22.80 -54.50 5.09
N SER A 471 22.67 -54.60 3.77
CA SER A 471 21.98 -55.67 3.07
C SER A 471 22.96 -56.75 2.58
N SER A 472 22.42 -57.82 1.99
CA SER A 472 23.18 -58.88 1.32
C SER A 472 23.75 -58.48 -0.04
N SER A 473 23.72 -57.19 -0.38
CA SER A 473 23.96 -56.69 -1.74
C SER A 473 24.81 -55.41 -1.70
N ILE A 474 25.88 -55.39 -2.50
CA ILE A 474 26.73 -54.22 -2.72
C ILE A 474 26.43 -53.70 -4.12
N TYR A 475 26.05 -52.43 -4.23
CA TYR A 475 25.79 -51.82 -5.53
C TYR A 475 27.04 -51.09 -6.04
N VAL A 476 27.49 -51.48 -7.24
CA VAL A 476 28.63 -50.88 -7.93
C VAL A 476 28.15 -50.28 -9.25
N SER A 477 28.38 -49.00 -9.46
CA SER A 477 28.18 -48.37 -10.77
C SER A 477 29.46 -48.56 -11.59
N SER A 478 29.34 -49.09 -12.80
CA SER A 478 30.49 -49.41 -13.66
C SER A 478 30.30 -48.81 -15.06
N PRO A 479 31.28 -48.06 -15.61
CA PRO A 479 31.14 -47.42 -16.92
C PRO A 479 31.32 -48.40 -18.10
N ALA A 480 31.89 -49.59 -17.85
CA ALA A 480 32.11 -50.63 -18.85
C ALA A 480 32.18 -52.01 -18.16
N LYS A 481 32.71 -53.02 -18.86
CA LYS A 481 33.00 -54.32 -18.25
C LYS A 481 34.30 -54.24 -17.45
N PHE A 482 34.25 -54.59 -16.16
CA PHE A 482 35.41 -54.69 -15.28
C PHE A 482 35.34 -55.99 -14.49
N ASN A 483 36.47 -56.55 -14.10
CA ASN A 483 36.48 -57.59 -13.08
C ASN A 483 36.46 -56.93 -11.70
N TYR A 484 35.82 -57.56 -10.72
CA TYR A 484 35.91 -57.14 -9.33
C TYR A 484 36.41 -58.26 -8.44
N THR A 485 37.10 -57.88 -7.36
CA THR A 485 37.54 -58.77 -6.28
C THR A 485 37.25 -58.13 -4.93
N VAL A 486 36.49 -58.78 -4.05
CA VAL A 486 36.29 -58.37 -2.65
C VAL A 486 37.29 -59.10 -1.76
N ILE A 487 38.02 -58.35 -0.94
CA ILE A 487 39.11 -58.84 -0.10
C ILE A 487 38.86 -58.39 1.35
N ASP A 488 39.06 -59.28 2.31
CA ASP A 488 39.08 -58.92 3.73
C ASP A 488 40.40 -58.24 4.14
N PHE A 489 40.47 -57.66 5.35
CA PHE A 489 41.69 -56.97 5.81
C PHE A 489 42.86 -57.92 6.14
N ASN A 490 42.63 -59.23 6.14
CA ASN A 490 43.69 -60.24 6.25
C ASN A 490 44.22 -60.66 4.86
N GLY A 491 43.75 -60.02 3.79
CA GLY A 491 44.17 -60.29 2.42
C GLY A 491 43.49 -61.49 1.77
N ARG A 492 42.44 -62.07 2.40
CA ARG A 492 41.71 -63.22 1.84
C ARG A 492 40.68 -62.74 0.83
N VAL A 493 40.69 -63.37 -0.35
CA VAL A 493 39.67 -63.13 -1.38
C VAL A 493 38.35 -63.76 -0.95
N MET A 494 37.32 -62.94 -0.84
CA MET A 494 36.00 -63.35 -0.37
C MET A 494 35.03 -63.58 -1.52
N LYS A 495 35.09 -62.74 -2.56
CA LYS A 495 34.24 -62.81 -3.77
C LYS A 495 34.99 -62.28 -4.97
N GLN A 496 34.66 -62.81 -6.16
CA GLN A 496 35.13 -62.30 -7.45
C GLN A 496 34.02 -62.41 -8.48
N GLY A 497 34.07 -61.56 -9.50
CA GLY A 497 33.15 -61.63 -10.62
C GLY A 497 33.40 -60.55 -11.65
N GLN A 498 32.42 -60.39 -12.55
CA GLN A 498 32.44 -59.37 -13.59
C GLN A 498 31.31 -58.38 -13.39
N LEU A 499 31.62 -57.12 -13.65
CA LEU A 499 30.68 -56.02 -13.77
C LEU A 499 30.34 -55.84 -15.24
N ALA A 500 29.07 -55.58 -15.54
CA ALA A 500 28.61 -55.05 -16.81
C ALA A 500 28.60 -53.52 -16.78
N ASN A 501 28.41 -52.88 -17.93
CA ASN A 501 28.12 -51.45 -17.98
C ASN A 501 26.79 -51.15 -17.24
N GLY A 502 26.79 -50.17 -16.35
CA GLY A 502 25.66 -49.78 -15.50
C GLY A 502 25.82 -50.20 -14.03
N ILE A 503 24.70 -50.27 -13.30
CA ILE A 503 24.69 -50.74 -11.90
C ILE A 503 24.76 -52.26 -11.86
N ASN A 504 25.65 -52.76 -11.03
CA ASN A 504 25.86 -54.17 -10.76
C ASN A 504 25.58 -54.46 -9.30
N GLU A 505 24.93 -55.59 -9.05
CA GLU A 505 24.73 -56.12 -7.72
C GLU A 505 25.81 -57.18 -7.43
N VAL A 506 26.69 -56.88 -6.48
CA VAL A 506 27.68 -57.80 -5.96
C VAL A 506 27.14 -58.43 -4.68
N ASN A 507 27.00 -59.76 -4.69
CA ASN A 507 26.44 -60.50 -3.57
C ASN A 507 27.38 -60.48 -2.35
N ALA A 508 26.90 -59.88 -1.25
CA ALA A 508 27.59 -59.78 0.04
C ALA A 508 27.17 -60.86 1.05
N SER A 509 26.38 -61.85 0.64
CA SER A 509 25.98 -62.97 1.49
C SER A 509 27.19 -63.83 1.84
N GLY A 510 27.36 -64.10 3.14
CA GLY A 510 28.52 -64.80 3.70
C GLY A 510 29.69 -63.90 4.08
N LEU A 511 29.60 -62.58 3.88
CA LEU A 511 30.53 -61.63 4.49
C LEU A 511 30.10 -61.34 5.94
N SER A 512 31.01 -61.55 6.89
CA SER A 512 30.80 -61.17 8.29
C SER A 512 30.82 -59.64 8.46
N ALA A 513 30.28 -59.14 9.58
CA ALA A 513 30.44 -57.72 9.92
C ALA A 513 31.94 -57.37 10.02
N GLY A 514 32.35 -56.28 9.36
CA GLY A 514 33.75 -55.93 9.22
C GLY A 514 34.04 -55.01 8.03
N MET A 515 35.28 -54.57 7.91
CA MET A 515 35.73 -53.77 6.78
C MET A 515 36.24 -54.66 5.65
N TYR A 516 36.00 -54.24 4.42
CA TYR A 516 36.43 -54.93 3.20
C TYR A 516 36.96 -53.92 2.17
N VAL A 517 37.82 -54.40 1.28
CA VAL A 517 38.26 -53.69 0.09
C VAL A 517 37.64 -54.36 -1.12
N ILE A 518 37.04 -53.59 -2.02
CA ILE A 518 36.70 -54.07 -3.36
C ILE A 518 37.69 -53.47 -4.35
N ARG A 519 38.35 -54.34 -5.11
CA ARG A 519 39.24 -53.98 -6.22
C ARG A 519 38.50 -54.15 -7.53
N PHE A 520 38.69 -53.21 -8.43
CA PHE A 520 38.21 -53.24 -9.81
C PHE A 520 39.41 -53.31 -10.75
N ASP A 521 39.37 -54.25 -11.69
CA ASP A 521 40.44 -54.55 -12.63
C ASP A 521 39.91 -54.39 -14.08
N GLY A 522 40.53 -53.54 -14.89
CA GLY A 522 40.17 -53.34 -16.30
C GLY A 522 40.97 -52.22 -16.97
N ASN A 523 41.10 -52.26 -18.30
CA ASN A 523 41.88 -51.28 -19.10
C ASN A 523 43.33 -51.11 -18.59
N ASP A 524 44.00 -52.22 -18.26
CA ASP A 524 45.38 -52.26 -17.72
C ASP A 524 45.61 -51.43 -16.44
N GLN A 525 44.52 -51.09 -15.73
CA GLN A 525 44.54 -50.31 -14.50
C GLN A 525 43.74 -51.00 -13.39
N GLN A 526 44.07 -50.65 -12.15
CA GLN A 526 43.39 -51.15 -10.96
C GLN A 526 42.91 -49.99 -10.08
N TRP A 527 41.67 -50.09 -9.60
CA TRP A 527 41.09 -49.15 -8.64
C TRP A 527 40.63 -49.92 -7.41
N THR A 528 40.66 -49.27 -6.25
CA THR A 528 40.19 -49.88 -5.00
C THR A 528 39.29 -48.92 -4.26
N GLU A 529 38.23 -49.46 -3.67
CA GLU A 529 37.37 -48.74 -2.75
C GLU A 529 37.12 -49.57 -1.49
N LYS A 530 36.77 -48.90 -0.40
CA LYS A 530 36.55 -49.53 0.91
C LYS A 530 35.08 -49.47 1.27
N PHE A 531 34.57 -50.55 1.86
CA PHE A 531 33.25 -50.56 2.46
C PHE A 531 33.24 -51.29 3.80
N VAL A 532 32.24 -50.99 4.62
CA VAL A 532 31.98 -51.64 5.91
C VAL A 532 30.70 -52.44 5.82
N ARG A 533 30.77 -53.73 6.15
CA ARG A 533 29.60 -54.60 6.37
C ARG A 533 29.19 -54.49 7.83
N GLN A 534 27.93 -54.15 8.08
CA GLN A 534 27.32 -54.14 9.42
C GLN A 534 26.28 -55.24 9.59
#